data_AF-A0A9Q3C9V1-F1
#
_entry.id   AF-A0A9Q3C9V1-F1
#
_cell.length_a   1.000
_cell.length_b   1.000
_cell.length_c   1.000
_cell.angle_alpha   90.00
_cell.angle_beta   90.00
_cell.angle_gamma   90.00
#
_symmetry.space_group_name_H-M   'P 1'
#
loop_
_entity.id
_entity.type
_entity.pdbx_description
1 polymer ?
#
loop_
_entity_poly.entity_id
_entity_poly.type
_entity_poly.pdbx_seq_one_letter_code
_entity_poly.pdbx_strand_id
1 'polypeptide(L)'
;MTSIGKIIKEIIIPHRTGNIRLNLEFVVLDYSHIQGFLLQTYYQRMYGIDIYYSKNRHITIGTNKEKKFSLDIYQISSQDPLEELFNEFREGKFSTTLTSKQKLSLLKMLRNNRQAFAIGEEPLGKIRGHDIELYMDLERPYPPMLRRPPYPESLETRKEIEKHINELVDMDVIRKIGHNEIVEITTPVLITWHDGKSSLCGDFRALNNYTKADKYPIPRIPHALEKLAKAK
;
A
#
# COMPACT_ATOMS: atom_id res chain seq x y z
N MET A 1 -14.19 41.88 -5.80
CA MET A 1 -13.32 41.08 -6.68
C MET A 1 -11.90 41.55 -6.50
N THR A 2 -11.09 40.80 -5.77
CA THR A 2 -9.66 41.04 -5.60
C THR A 2 -8.91 40.07 -6.50
N SER A 3 -8.03 40.58 -7.36
CA SER A 3 -7.14 39.73 -8.16
C SER A 3 -6.09 39.12 -7.24
N ILE A 4 -6.08 37.79 -7.13
CA ILE A 4 -5.13 37.04 -6.28
C ILE A 4 -3.79 36.89 -7.01
N GLY A 5 -3.78 36.85 -8.33
CA GLY A 5 -2.55 36.71 -9.11
C GLY A 5 -2.77 36.57 -10.61
N LYS A 6 -1.66 36.40 -11.32
CA LYS A 6 -1.60 36.27 -12.78
C LYS A 6 -0.85 34.99 -13.15
N ILE A 7 -1.43 34.17 -14.02
CA ILE A 7 -0.81 32.97 -14.59
C ILE A 7 -0.67 33.21 -16.10
N ILE A 8 0.54 33.07 -16.63
CA ILE A 8 0.78 33.14 -18.07
C ILE A 8 1.00 31.71 -18.56
N LYS A 9 0.30 31.29 -19.61
CA LYS A 9 0.50 29.99 -20.22
C LYS A 9 0.35 30.06 -21.73
N GLU A 10 1.28 29.41 -22.42
CA GLU A 10 1.23 29.26 -23.88
C GLU A 10 0.35 28.06 -24.21
N ILE A 11 -0.73 28.29 -24.98
CA ILE A 11 -1.55 27.23 -25.56
C ILE A 11 -1.18 27.07 -27.03
N ILE A 12 -0.78 25.87 -27.40
CA ILE A 12 -0.48 25.50 -28.78
C ILE A 12 -1.68 24.76 -29.35
N ILE A 13 -2.31 25.34 -30.38
CA ILE A 13 -3.41 24.71 -31.10
C ILE A 13 -2.87 24.17 -32.43
N PRO A 14 -2.88 22.85 -32.64
CA PRO A 14 -2.35 22.25 -33.86
C PRO A 14 -3.22 22.59 -35.07
N HIS A 15 -2.61 23.05 -36.18
CA HIS A 15 -3.32 23.37 -37.42
C HIS A 15 -2.50 23.00 -38.66
N ARG A 16 -3.20 22.59 -39.73
CA ARG A 16 -2.58 21.96 -40.93
C ARG A 16 -1.64 22.89 -41.71
N THR A 17 -1.79 24.20 -41.59
CA THR A 17 -0.94 25.22 -42.24
C THR A 17 0.10 25.85 -41.31
N GLY A 18 0.22 25.33 -40.08
CA GLY A 18 1.10 25.88 -39.04
C GLY A 18 0.36 25.99 -37.70
N ASN A 19 1.03 25.66 -36.61
CA ASN A 19 0.45 25.69 -35.26
C ASN A 19 0.14 27.13 -34.83
N ILE A 20 -1.05 27.35 -34.28
CA ILE A 20 -1.43 28.63 -33.68
C ILE A 20 -0.95 28.63 -32.24
N ARG A 21 -0.13 29.61 -31.86
CA ARG A 21 0.35 29.78 -30.48
C ARG A 21 -0.38 30.95 -29.85
N LEU A 22 -1.06 30.71 -28.74
CA LEU A 22 -1.77 31.73 -27.98
C LEU A 22 -1.08 31.90 -26.64
N ASN A 23 -0.51 33.07 -26.40
CA ASN A 23 -0.06 33.46 -25.07
C ASN A 23 -1.26 33.97 -24.29
N LEU A 24 -1.76 33.15 -23.36
CA LEU A 24 -2.91 33.51 -22.54
C LEU A 24 -2.44 33.99 -21.18
N GLU A 25 -3.00 35.12 -20.78
CA GLU A 25 -2.89 35.69 -19.45
C GLU A 25 -4.17 35.40 -18.67
N PHE A 26 -4.06 34.61 -17.62
CA PHE A 26 -5.16 34.29 -16.72
C PHE A 26 -5.03 35.14 -15.45
N VAL A 27 -6.05 35.96 -15.19
CA VAL A 27 -6.18 36.70 -13.93
C VAL A 27 -7.01 35.86 -12.97
N VAL A 28 -6.41 35.46 -11.85
CA VAL A 28 -7.07 34.67 -10.82
C VAL A 28 -7.86 35.62 -9.92
N LEU A 29 -9.18 35.42 -9.85
CA LEU A 29 -10.07 36.21 -9.00
C LEU A 29 -10.49 35.40 -7.79
N ASP A 30 -10.57 36.04 -6.63
CA ASP A 30 -11.17 35.44 -5.43
C ASP A 30 -12.69 35.32 -5.61
N TYR A 31 -13.16 34.12 -5.96
CA TYR A 31 -14.59 33.83 -6.12
C TYR A 31 -14.94 32.46 -5.56
N SER A 32 -15.75 32.43 -4.49
CA SER A 32 -15.99 31.27 -3.63
C SER A 32 -16.91 30.17 -4.20
N HIS A 33 -17.45 30.33 -5.42
CA HIS A 33 -18.54 29.47 -5.90
C HIS A 33 -18.39 28.89 -7.32
N ILE A 34 -17.24 29.04 -7.98
CA ILE A 34 -17.05 28.48 -9.35
C ILE A 34 -15.76 27.65 -9.40
N GLN A 35 -15.89 26.33 -9.51
CA GLN A 35 -14.82 25.45 -10.00
C GLN A 35 -14.82 25.45 -11.53
N GLY A 36 -14.16 26.43 -12.14
CA GLY A 36 -14.05 26.54 -13.59
C GLY A 36 -13.45 27.87 -14.05
N PHE A 37 -13.05 27.96 -15.31
CA PHE A 37 -12.56 29.18 -15.93
C PHE A 37 -13.64 29.81 -16.82
N LEU A 38 -13.83 31.13 -16.70
CA LEU A 38 -14.66 31.92 -17.61
C LEU A 38 -13.78 32.46 -18.73
N LEU A 39 -13.99 31.99 -19.96
CA LEU A 39 -13.29 32.50 -21.14
C LEU A 39 -14.15 33.59 -21.79
N GLN A 40 -13.73 34.85 -21.72
CA GLN A 40 -14.46 35.96 -22.32
C GLN A 40 -14.33 35.92 -23.84
N THR A 41 -15.46 35.88 -24.54
CA THR A 41 -15.57 35.58 -25.99
C THR A 41 -15.12 36.71 -26.91
N TYR A 42 -14.83 37.90 -26.38
CA TYR A 42 -14.64 39.10 -27.18
C TYR A 42 -13.38 39.08 -28.06
N TYR A 43 -12.25 38.58 -27.55
CA TYR A 43 -10.99 38.52 -28.31
C TYR A 43 -10.91 37.32 -29.26
N GLN A 44 -11.65 36.25 -29.00
CA GLN A 44 -11.55 35.00 -29.73
C GLN A 44 -12.03 35.13 -31.18
N ARG A 45 -13.09 35.93 -31.41
CA ARG A 45 -13.59 36.24 -32.77
C ARG A 45 -12.57 36.94 -33.66
N MET A 46 -11.72 37.82 -33.12
CA MET A 46 -10.68 38.50 -33.91
C MET A 46 -9.65 37.51 -34.47
N TYR A 47 -9.43 36.38 -33.79
CA TYR A 47 -8.53 35.31 -34.23
C TYR A 47 -9.29 34.15 -34.92
N GLY A 48 -10.57 34.35 -35.25
CA GLY A 48 -11.41 33.33 -35.88
C GLY A 48 -11.72 32.12 -35.00
N ILE A 49 -11.63 32.26 -33.67
CA ILE A 49 -11.91 31.19 -32.72
C ILE A 49 -13.36 31.35 -32.25
N ASP A 50 -14.22 30.39 -32.60
CA ASP A 50 -15.61 30.33 -32.13
C ASP A 50 -15.77 29.15 -31.17
N ILE A 51 -16.28 29.43 -29.96
CA ILE A 51 -16.53 28.43 -28.91
C ILE A 51 -18.03 28.18 -28.83
N TYR A 52 -18.45 26.95 -29.09
CA TYR A 52 -19.84 26.55 -29.00
C TYR A 52 -20.10 25.72 -27.74
N TYR A 53 -21.07 26.15 -26.94
CA TYR A 53 -21.64 25.36 -25.85
C TYR A 53 -22.75 24.45 -26.42
N SER A 54 -22.39 23.24 -26.85
CA SER A 54 -23.35 22.15 -27.09
C SER A 54 -23.14 21.05 -26.06
N LYS A 55 -23.77 19.87 -26.21
CA LYS A 55 -23.60 18.72 -25.29
C LYS A 55 -22.11 18.42 -24.97
N ASN A 56 -21.20 18.75 -25.88
CA ASN A 56 -19.75 18.72 -25.70
C ASN A 56 -19.13 20.09 -26.02
N ARG A 57 -18.02 20.45 -25.36
CA ARG A 57 -17.31 21.71 -25.61
C ARG A 57 -16.48 21.57 -26.90
N HIS A 58 -16.85 22.33 -27.93
CA HIS A 58 -16.14 22.34 -29.21
C HIS A 58 -15.64 23.74 -29.56
N ILE A 59 -14.48 23.80 -30.22
CA ILE A 59 -13.94 25.02 -30.84
C ILE A 59 -13.88 24.84 -32.36
N THR A 60 -14.23 25.88 -33.10
CA THR A 60 -13.92 26.00 -34.53
C THR A 60 -12.89 27.10 -34.74
N ILE A 61 -11.99 26.90 -35.69
CA ILE A 61 -10.93 27.85 -36.08
C ILE A 61 -11.18 28.28 -37.52
N GLY A 62 -11.37 29.58 -37.73
CA GLY A 62 -11.84 30.18 -38.97
C GLY A 62 -13.37 30.17 -39.09
N THR A 63 -13.89 30.73 -40.19
CA THR A 63 -15.32 30.83 -40.50
C THR A 63 -16.01 29.50 -40.84
N ASN A 64 -15.26 28.39 -40.85
CA ASN A 64 -15.78 27.08 -41.25
C ASN A 64 -16.35 26.30 -40.05
N LYS A 65 -17.69 26.31 -39.96
CA LYS A 65 -18.47 25.64 -38.90
C LYS A 65 -18.38 24.10 -38.90
N GLU A 66 -17.81 23.50 -39.93
CA GLU A 66 -17.67 22.04 -40.05
C GLU A 66 -16.41 21.50 -39.35
N LYS A 67 -15.39 22.34 -39.14
CA LYS A 67 -14.14 21.94 -38.47
C LYS A 67 -14.22 22.12 -36.96
N LYS A 68 -14.82 21.14 -36.28
CA LYS A 68 -14.95 21.11 -34.81
C LYS A 68 -13.79 20.36 -34.17
N PHE A 69 -13.12 20.99 -33.22
CA PHE A 69 -12.14 20.37 -32.34
C PHE A 69 -12.79 20.16 -30.97
N SER A 70 -12.73 18.94 -30.43
CA SER A 70 -13.13 18.68 -29.03
C SER A 70 -12.13 19.32 -28.08
N LEU A 71 -12.60 20.03 -27.06
CA LEU A 71 -11.78 20.25 -25.87
C LEU A 71 -11.96 19.04 -24.97
N ASP A 72 -11.10 18.06 -25.15
CA ASP A 72 -10.83 17.12 -24.10
C ASP A 72 -10.00 17.87 -23.06
N ILE A 73 -10.65 18.23 -21.95
CA ILE A 73 -9.93 18.72 -20.78
C ILE A 73 -9.17 17.51 -20.26
N TYR A 74 -7.94 17.35 -20.75
CA TYR A 74 -6.96 16.57 -20.01
C TYR A 74 -6.89 17.22 -18.64
N GLN A 75 -7.28 16.48 -17.61
CA GLN A 75 -6.90 16.84 -16.25
C GLN A 75 -5.38 16.99 -16.30
N ILE A 76 -4.91 18.24 -16.30
CA ILE A 76 -3.53 18.52 -15.96
C ILE A 76 -3.52 18.23 -14.47
N SER A 77 -3.33 16.97 -14.12
CA SER A 77 -2.93 16.60 -12.79
C SER A 77 -1.53 17.19 -12.63
N SER A 78 -1.47 18.42 -12.13
CA SER A 78 -0.38 18.79 -11.26
C SER A 78 -0.51 17.85 -10.06
N GLN A 79 -0.04 16.61 -10.21
CA GLN A 79 0.25 15.75 -9.08
C GLN A 79 1.34 16.49 -8.32
N ASP A 80 0.93 17.33 -7.38
CA ASP A 80 1.85 17.77 -6.34
C ASP A 80 2.31 16.45 -5.68
N PRO A 81 3.61 16.12 -5.72
CA PRO A 81 4.11 14.88 -5.13
C PRO A 81 3.68 14.74 -3.66
N LEU A 82 3.41 15.87 -3.00
CA LEU A 82 2.89 15.95 -1.64
C LEU A 82 1.46 15.42 -1.55
N GLU A 83 0.59 15.76 -2.50
CA GLU A 83 -0.81 15.33 -2.53
C GLU A 83 -0.91 13.83 -2.85
N GLU A 84 -0.04 13.30 -3.71
CA GLU A 84 0.12 11.85 -3.90
C GLU A 84 0.54 11.13 -2.61
N LEU A 85 1.54 11.66 -1.90
CA LEU A 85 2.01 11.09 -0.62
C LEU A 85 0.91 11.13 0.45
N PHE A 86 0.14 12.22 0.55
CA PHE A 86 -1.00 12.25 1.47
C PHE A 86 -2.11 11.30 1.05
N ASN A 87 -2.32 11.11 -0.25
CA ASN A 87 -3.29 10.16 -0.79
C ASN A 87 -2.89 8.70 -0.53
N GLU A 88 -1.59 8.38 -0.61
CA GLU A 88 -1.03 7.06 -0.34
C GLU A 88 -1.24 6.62 1.12
N PHE A 89 -1.19 7.55 2.08
CA PHE A 89 -1.35 7.28 3.51
C PHE A 89 -2.67 7.82 4.10
N ARG A 90 -3.73 7.90 3.29
CA ARG A 90 -5.04 8.50 3.66
C ARG A 90 -5.68 7.94 4.92
N GLU A 91 -5.45 6.66 5.21
CA GLU A 91 -5.99 5.97 6.39
C GLU A 91 -5.11 6.13 7.65
N GLY A 92 -3.93 6.76 7.50
CA GLY A 92 -2.98 6.98 8.58
C GLY A 92 -3.50 7.95 9.63
N LYS A 93 -3.60 7.49 10.89
CA LYS A 93 -3.89 8.37 12.03
C LYS A 93 -2.62 9.14 12.42
N PHE A 94 -2.55 10.41 12.02
CA PHE A 94 -1.47 11.31 12.45
C PHE A 94 -1.83 12.02 13.75
N SER A 95 -0.85 12.22 14.64
CA SER A 95 -1.04 13.07 15.82
C SER A 95 -1.42 14.50 15.42
N THR A 96 -2.34 15.10 16.19
CA THR A 96 -2.78 16.50 16.02
C THR A 96 -1.67 17.50 16.34
N THR A 97 -0.64 17.09 17.07
CA THR A 97 0.50 17.93 17.47
C THR A 97 1.56 18.13 16.38
N LEU A 98 1.47 17.40 15.27
CA LEU A 98 2.48 17.45 14.21
C LEU A 98 2.25 18.63 13.27
N THR A 99 3.30 19.42 13.04
CA THR A 99 3.32 20.47 12.01
C THR A 99 3.28 19.88 10.60
N SER A 100 2.83 20.67 9.61
CA SER A 100 2.78 20.23 8.21
C SER A 100 4.14 19.76 7.67
N LYS A 101 5.23 20.42 8.12
CA LYS A 101 6.61 20.04 7.74
C LYS A 101 7.03 18.70 8.33
N GLN A 102 6.65 18.41 9.58
CA GLN A 102 6.94 17.13 10.23
C GLN A 102 6.14 15.98 9.62
N LYS A 103 4.84 16.21 9.35
CA LYS A 103 3.99 15.24 8.62
C LYS A 103 4.63 14.89 7.29
N LEU A 104 5.10 15.90 6.56
CA LEU A 104 5.75 15.66 5.28
C LEU A 104 7.05 14.86 5.40
N SER A 105 7.90 15.20 6.38
CA SER A 105 9.13 14.46 6.63
C SER A 105 8.85 12.99 6.99
N LEU A 106 7.80 12.75 7.78
CA LEU A 106 7.36 11.41 8.15
C LEU A 106 6.89 10.61 6.94
N LEU A 107 6.02 11.18 6.10
CA LEU A 107 5.53 10.52 4.89
C LEU A 107 6.67 10.15 3.94
N LYS A 108 7.65 11.05 3.76
CA LYS A 108 8.87 10.75 2.98
C LYS A 108 9.66 9.60 3.58
N MET A 109 9.83 9.56 4.90
CA MET A 109 10.54 8.48 5.59
C MET A 109 9.82 7.14 5.42
N LEU A 110 8.49 7.11 5.62
CA LEU A 110 7.67 5.91 5.44
C LEU A 110 7.77 5.37 4.01
N ARG A 111 7.67 6.25 3.01
CA ARG A 111 7.82 5.87 1.60
C ARG A 111 9.22 5.32 1.30
N ASN A 112 10.26 5.99 1.78
CA ASN A 112 11.65 5.55 1.56
C ASN A 112 11.96 4.22 2.24
N ASN A 113 11.30 3.91 3.36
CA ASN A 113 11.52 2.69 4.14
C ASN A 113 10.33 1.73 4.03
N ARG A 114 9.54 1.79 2.96
CA ARG A 114 8.31 0.99 2.82
C ARG A 114 8.52 -0.49 3.08
N GLN A 115 9.62 -1.05 2.57
CA GLN A 115 9.98 -2.46 2.74
C GLN A 115 10.28 -2.88 4.19
N ALA A 116 10.54 -1.93 5.09
CA ALA A 116 10.79 -2.22 6.50
C ALA A 116 9.50 -2.38 7.32
N PHE A 117 8.35 -2.00 6.78
CA PHE A 117 7.06 -2.06 7.47
C PHE A 117 6.23 -3.22 6.91
N ALA A 118 5.69 -4.05 7.81
CA ALA A 118 4.68 -5.04 7.43
C ALA A 118 3.32 -4.34 7.28
N ILE A 119 2.82 -4.27 6.06
CA ILE A 119 1.45 -3.84 5.75
C ILE A 119 0.61 -5.11 5.60
N GLY A 120 -0.63 -5.12 6.11
CA GLY A 120 -1.41 -6.36 6.28
C GLY A 120 -1.67 -7.19 5.01
N GLU A 121 -1.51 -6.60 3.81
CA GLU A 121 -1.66 -7.29 2.52
C GLU A 121 -0.32 -7.75 1.92
N GLU A 122 0.82 -7.31 2.46
CA GLU A 122 2.13 -7.68 1.96
C GLU A 122 2.60 -8.99 2.65
N PRO A 123 3.26 -9.90 1.90
CA PRO A 123 3.74 -11.15 2.46
C PRO A 123 4.76 -10.88 3.56
N LEU A 124 4.79 -11.76 4.56
CA LEU A 124 5.75 -11.66 5.66
C LEU A 124 7.20 -11.63 5.12
N GLY A 125 8.04 -10.83 5.76
CA GLY A 125 9.45 -10.74 5.40
C GLY A 125 10.15 -12.10 5.55
N LYS A 126 10.93 -12.50 4.54
CA LYS A 126 11.71 -13.73 4.54
C LYS A 126 13.20 -13.44 4.58
N ILE A 127 13.86 -13.85 5.67
CA ILE A 127 15.32 -13.76 5.79
C ILE A 127 15.94 -14.87 4.92
N ARG A 128 16.89 -14.52 4.06
CA ARG A 128 17.60 -15.48 3.19
C ARG A 128 18.99 -15.76 3.75
N GLY A 129 19.41 -17.02 3.75
CA GLY A 129 20.76 -17.42 4.16
C GLY A 129 20.95 -17.61 5.68
N HIS A 130 19.87 -17.51 6.45
CA HIS A 130 19.86 -17.76 7.89
C HIS A 130 18.75 -18.75 8.25
N ASP A 131 18.67 -19.84 7.49
CA ASP A 131 17.71 -20.90 7.77
C ASP A 131 18.04 -21.56 9.12
N ILE A 132 16.99 -21.83 9.90
CA ILE A 132 17.14 -22.49 11.20
C ILE A 132 17.07 -23.99 11.00
N GLU A 133 18.15 -24.69 11.34
CA GLU A 133 18.16 -26.15 11.38
C GLU A 133 17.70 -26.64 12.75
N LEU A 134 16.65 -27.49 12.75
CA LEU A 134 16.18 -28.16 13.95
C LEU A 134 16.86 -29.53 14.07
N TYR A 135 17.67 -29.70 15.10
CA TYR A 135 18.30 -30.98 15.43
C TYR A 135 17.48 -31.75 16.45
N MET A 136 17.27 -33.04 16.19
CA MET A 136 16.63 -33.96 17.12
C MET A 136 17.67 -34.90 17.75
N ASP A 137 17.46 -35.28 19.01
CA ASP A 137 18.32 -36.22 19.75
C ASP A 137 17.95 -37.70 19.45
N LEU A 138 17.24 -37.96 18.35
CA LEU A 138 16.76 -39.27 17.95
C LEU A 138 17.09 -39.59 16.49
N GLU A 139 17.40 -40.86 16.23
CA GLU A 139 17.51 -41.40 14.87
C GLU A 139 16.23 -42.14 14.46
N ARG A 140 16.09 -42.40 13.16
CA ARG A 140 14.97 -43.18 12.63
C ARG A 140 15.12 -44.67 13.04
N PRO A 141 14.01 -45.39 13.30
CA PRO A 141 12.62 -44.94 13.21
C PRO A 141 12.17 -44.12 14.42
N TYR A 142 11.38 -43.07 14.17
CA TYR A 142 10.87 -42.20 15.23
C TYR A 142 9.78 -42.88 16.09
N PRO A 143 9.70 -42.54 17.39
CA PRO A 143 8.70 -43.10 18.31
C PRO A 143 7.26 -42.76 17.87
N PRO A 144 6.29 -43.67 18.08
CA PRO A 144 4.88 -43.43 17.73
C PRO A 144 4.29 -42.15 18.36
N MET A 145 4.83 -41.69 19.48
CA MET A 145 4.42 -40.45 20.15
C MET A 145 4.62 -39.19 19.30
N LEU A 146 5.47 -39.23 18.28
CA LEU A 146 5.66 -38.13 17.33
C LEU A 146 4.63 -38.15 16.18
N ARG A 147 3.81 -39.20 16.06
CA ARG A 147 2.71 -39.31 15.08
C ARG A 147 1.37 -39.08 15.76
N ARG A 148 1.13 -37.84 16.16
CA ARG A 148 -0.07 -37.48 16.91
C ARG A 148 -1.24 -37.18 15.96
N PRO A 149 -2.43 -37.75 16.20
CA PRO A 149 -3.62 -37.42 15.42
C PRO A 149 -4.14 -36.02 15.76
N PRO A 150 -4.92 -35.39 14.85
CA PRO A 150 -5.65 -34.16 15.15
C PRO A 150 -6.59 -34.34 16.36
N TYR A 151 -6.80 -33.27 17.12
CA TYR A 151 -7.78 -33.29 18.19
C TYR A 151 -9.22 -33.34 17.63
N PRO A 152 -10.16 -33.99 18.32
CA PRO A 152 -11.58 -33.87 17.99
C PRO A 152 -12.05 -32.43 18.23
N GLU A 153 -12.58 -31.81 17.18
CA GLU A 153 -12.99 -30.39 17.21
C GLU A 153 -14.44 -30.22 16.74
N SER A 154 -15.10 -29.18 17.25
CA SER A 154 -16.43 -28.76 16.80
C SER A 154 -16.39 -28.29 15.34
N LEU A 155 -17.54 -28.29 14.66
CA LEU A 155 -17.63 -27.79 13.29
C LEU A 155 -17.23 -26.32 13.17
N GLU A 156 -17.55 -25.50 14.18
CA GLU A 156 -17.17 -24.10 14.23
C GLU A 156 -15.65 -23.95 14.37
N THR A 157 -15.03 -24.72 15.27
CA THR A 157 -13.57 -24.67 15.48
C THR A 157 -12.82 -25.15 14.25
N ARG A 158 -13.31 -26.18 13.55
CA ARG A 158 -12.72 -26.64 12.28
C ARG A 158 -12.71 -25.56 11.19
N LYS A 159 -13.79 -24.76 11.09
CA LYS A 159 -13.85 -23.65 10.13
C LYS A 159 -12.79 -22.60 10.44
N GLU A 160 -12.60 -22.27 11.72
CA GLU A 160 -11.55 -21.34 12.14
C GLU A 160 -10.15 -21.90 11.88
N ILE A 161 -9.91 -23.18 12.16
CA ILE A 161 -8.64 -23.85 11.83
C ILE A 161 -8.36 -23.75 10.33
N GLU A 162 -9.33 -24.10 9.48
CA GLU A 162 -9.18 -24.05 8.03
C GLU A 162 -8.91 -22.64 7.52
N LYS A 163 -9.61 -21.63 8.07
CA LYS A 163 -9.36 -20.22 7.78
C LYS A 163 -7.90 -19.83 8.07
N HIS A 164 -7.41 -20.08 9.29
CA HIS A 164 -6.02 -19.76 9.67
C HIS A 164 -5.00 -20.53 8.83
N ILE A 165 -5.25 -21.80 8.51
CA ILE A 165 -4.37 -22.59 7.64
C ILE A 165 -4.29 -21.98 6.24
N ASN A 166 -5.42 -21.59 5.65
CA ASN A 166 -5.44 -20.98 4.32
C ASN A 166 -4.69 -19.64 4.32
N GLU A 167 -4.90 -18.79 5.34
CA GLU A 167 -4.15 -17.55 5.51
C GLU A 167 -2.63 -17.79 5.56
N LEU A 168 -2.17 -18.79 6.32
CA LEU A 168 -0.75 -19.15 6.40
C LEU A 168 -0.19 -19.73 5.09
N VAL A 169 -1.01 -20.43 4.30
CA VAL A 169 -0.63 -20.92 2.97
C VAL A 169 -0.51 -19.75 2.00
N ASP A 170 -1.47 -18.82 2.01
CA ASP A 170 -1.47 -17.63 1.16
C ASP A 170 -0.27 -16.72 1.47
N MET A 171 0.15 -16.67 2.74
CA MET A 171 1.35 -15.95 3.19
C MET A 171 2.68 -16.69 2.95
N ASP A 172 2.67 -17.86 2.28
CA ASP A 172 3.86 -18.72 2.04
C ASP A 172 4.61 -19.11 3.33
N VAL A 173 3.90 -19.21 4.46
CA VAL A 173 4.47 -19.64 5.76
C VAL A 173 4.45 -21.16 5.87
N ILE A 174 3.38 -21.80 5.40
CA ILE A 174 3.23 -23.26 5.39
C ILE A 174 2.84 -23.73 3.99
N ARG A 175 3.07 -25.00 3.71
CA ARG A 175 2.68 -25.64 2.44
C ARG A 175 1.98 -26.96 2.68
N LYS A 176 1.18 -27.37 1.70
CA LYS A 176 0.67 -28.74 1.63
C LYS A 176 1.83 -29.70 1.34
N ILE A 177 1.77 -30.87 1.95
CA ILE A 177 2.73 -31.95 1.75
C ILE A 177 2.33 -32.71 0.47
N GLY A 178 3.29 -32.96 -0.42
CA GLY A 178 3.04 -33.68 -1.67
C GLY A 178 2.79 -35.18 -1.44
N HIS A 179 2.07 -35.82 -2.36
CA HIS A 179 1.73 -37.25 -2.29
C HIS A 179 2.95 -38.19 -2.18
N ASN A 180 4.12 -37.74 -2.63
CA ASN A 180 5.37 -38.52 -2.63
C ASN A 180 6.21 -38.29 -1.36
N GLU A 181 5.80 -37.39 -0.47
CA GLU A 181 6.55 -37.07 0.75
C GLU A 181 6.06 -37.92 1.92
N ILE A 182 7.01 -38.54 2.63
CA ILE A 182 6.71 -39.38 3.80
C ILE A 182 6.66 -38.48 5.04
N VAL A 183 5.52 -38.47 5.73
CA VAL A 183 5.33 -37.75 6.98
C VAL A 183 5.50 -38.69 8.16
N GLU A 184 6.61 -38.54 8.89
CA GLU A 184 6.88 -39.38 10.07
C GLU A 184 6.60 -38.68 11.40
N ILE A 185 6.44 -37.36 11.39
CA ILE A 185 6.18 -36.51 12.54
C ILE A 185 4.95 -35.66 12.25
N THR A 186 3.97 -35.67 13.14
CA THR A 186 2.74 -34.87 13.04
C THR A 186 2.44 -34.20 14.38
N THR A 187 2.12 -32.91 14.33
CA THR A 187 1.74 -32.11 15.49
C THR A 187 0.31 -31.59 15.30
N PRO A 188 -0.62 -31.88 16.22
CA PRO A 188 -1.98 -31.37 16.12
C PRO A 188 -1.99 -29.87 16.42
N VAL A 189 -2.99 -29.19 15.85
CA VAL A 189 -3.28 -27.78 16.08
C VAL A 189 -4.61 -27.64 16.82
N LEU A 190 -4.77 -26.55 17.55
CA LEU A 190 -5.99 -26.15 18.23
C LEU A 190 -6.23 -24.65 18.07
N ILE A 191 -7.45 -24.20 18.35
CA ILE A 191 -7.79 -22.78 18.41
C ILE A 191 -7.84 -22.31 19.86
N THR A 192 -7.19 -21.19 20.14
CA THR A 192 -7.35 -20.45 21.38
C THR A 192 -8.10 -19.16 21.11
N TRP A 193 -9.04 -18.82 22.00
CA TRP A 193 -9.84 -17.60 21.90
C TRP A 193 -9.39 -16.59 22.94
N HIS A 194 -9.20 -15.35 22.51
CA HIS A 194 -8.89 -14.22 23.39
C HIS A 194 -9.55 -12.96 22.85
N ASP A 195 -10.33 -12.25 23.67
CA ASP A 195 -11.05 -11.02 23.31
C ASP A 195 -11.84 -11.11 21.98
N GLY A 196 -12.51 -12.24 21.76
CA GLY A 196 -13.30 -12.48 20.53
C GLY A 196 -12.47 -12.75 19.27
N LYS A 197 -11.14 -12.87 19.39
CA LYS A 197 -10.24 -13.28 18.31
C LYS A 197 -9.79 -14.73 18.50
N SER A 198 -9.72 -15.47 17.40
CA SER A 198 -9.17 -16.82 17.35
C SER A 198 -7.68 -16.79 16.98
N SER A 199 -6.91 -17.75 17.49
CA SER A 199 -5.51 -17.97 17.09
C SER A 199 -5.23 -19.46 16.97
N LEU A 200 -4.52 -19.85 15.92
CA LEU A 200 -4.08 -21.22 15.68
C LEU A 200 -2.82 -21.52 16.50
N CYS A 201 -2.86 -22.57 17.31
CA CYS A 201 -1.73 -23.00 18.14
C CYS A 201 -1.35 -24.46 17.86
N GLY A 202 -0.09 -24.71 17.52
CA GLY A 202 0.45 -26.06 17.38
C GLY A 202 0.92 -26.65 18.71
N ASP A 203 0.59 -27.90 18.99
CA ASP A 203 1.00 -28.60 20.20
C ASP A 203 2.33 -29.35 20.04
N PHE A 204 3.42 -28.59 20.09
CA PHE A 204 4.79 -29.10 19.91
C PHE A 204 5.39 -29.78 21.13
N ARG A 205 4.63 -30.02 22.21
CA ARG A 205 5.18 -30.57 23.47
C ARG A 205 5.90 -31.90 23.28
N ALA A 206 5.32 -32.80 22.47
CA ALA A 206 5.93 -34.08 22.17
C ALA A 206 7.22 -33.94 21.34
N LEU A 207 7.23 -33.03 20.36
CA LEU A 207 8.40 -32.74 19.54
C LEU A 207 9.53 -32.14 20.38
N ASN A 208 9.22 -31.17 21.23
CA ASN A 208 10.18 -30.46 22.07
C ASN A 208 10.97 -31.38 23.01
N ASN A 209 10.40 -32.51 23.44
CA ASN A 209 11.10 -33.50 24.28
C ASN A 209 12.27 -34.18 23.55
N TYR A 210 12.30 -34.12 22.22
CA TYR A 210 13.29 -34.76 21.37
C TYR A 210 14.09 -33.76 20.54
N THR A 211 13.83 -32.46 20.70
CA THR A 211 14.55 -31.39 20.00
C THR A 211 15.69 -30.89 20.88
N LYS A 212 16.89 -30.79 20.30
CA LYS A 212 18.04 -30.20 20.96
C LYS A 212 17.88 -28.69 21.07
N ALA A 213 17.87 -28.18 22.30
CA ALA A 213 17.78 -26.75 22.54
C ALA A 213 19.02 -26.02 21.99
N ASP A 214 18.78 -24.94 21.23
CA ASP A 214 19.85 -24.06 20.79
C ASP A 214 20.47 -23.32 21.98
N LYS A 215 21.81 -23.26 22.02
CA LYS A 215 22.57 -22.60 23.08
C LYS A 215 22.86 -21.15 22.71
N TYR A 216 21.82 -20.39 22.35
CA TYR A 216 21.93 -18.96 22.13
C TYR A 216 21.31 -18.19 23.30
N PRO A 217 22.12 -17.63 24.22
CA PRO A 217 21.59 -16.92 25.38
C PRO A 217 20.98 -15.59 24.93
N ILE A 218 19.65 -15.52 24.90
CA ILE A 218 18.95 -14.24 24.79
C ILE A 218 19.22 -13.48 26.10
N PRO A 219 19.88 -12.30 26.04
CA PRO A 219 20.18 -11.55 27.25
C PRO A 219 18.89 -11.13 27.95
N ARG A 220 18.88 -11.21 29.28
CA ARG A 220 17.77 -10.67 30.07
C ARG A 220 17.67 -9.16 29.82
N ILE A 221 16.44 -8.64 29.82
CA ILE A 221 16.16 -7.21 29.57
C ILE A 221 17.06 -6.29 30.41
N PRO A 222 17.24 -6.49 31.74
CA PRO A 222 18.12 -5.61 32.53
C PRO A 222 19.58 -5.61 32.06
N HIS A 223 20.13 -6.78 31.70
CA HIS A 223 21.51 -6.89 31.21
C HIS A 223 21.68 -6.19 29.87
N ALA A 224 20.66 -6.24 29.00
CA ALA A 224 20.69 -5.49 27.73
C ALA A 224 20.67 -3.98 27.97
N LEU A 225 19.86 -3.50 28.93
CA LEU A 225 19.75 -2.09 29.30
C LEU A 225 21.03 -1.55 29.96
N GLU A 226 21.70 -2.32 30.82
CA GLU A 226 22.98 -1.91 31.43
C GLU A 226 24.08 -1.69 30.39
N LYS A 227 24.09 -2.49 29.31
CA LYS A 227 25.03 -2.30 28.20
C LYS A 227 24.74 -1.03 27.41
N LEU A 228 23.46 -0.70 27.22
CA LEU A 228 23.02 0.54 26.56
C LEU A 228 23.36 1.78 27.38
N ALA A 229 23.20 1.73 28.71
CA ALA A 229 23.50 2.86 29.60
C ALA A 229 24.98 3.30 29.55
N LYS A 230 25.87 2.43 29.07
CA LYS A 230 27.31 2.70 28.90
C LYS A 230 27.70 3.07 27.47
N ALA A 231 26.76 3.05 26.52
CA ALA A 231 27.00 3.50 25.16
C ALA A 231 27.01 5.03 25.11
N LYS A 232 28.08 5.61 24.56
CA LYS A 232 28.20 7.05 24.27
C LYS A 232 27.55 7.40 22.94
#